data_AF-A0A1N7KHM3-F1
#
_entry.id   AF-A0A1N7KHM3-F1
#
_cell.length_a   1.000
_cell.length_b   1.000
_cell.length_c   1.000
_cell.angle_alpha   90.00
_cell.angle_beta   90.00
_cell.angle_gamma   90.00
#
_symmetry.space_group_name_H-M   'P 1'
#
loop_
_entity.id
_entity.type
_entity.pdbx_description
1 polymer ?
#
loop_
_entity_poly.entity_id
_entity_poly.type
_entity_poly.pdbx_seq_one_letter_code
_entity_poly.pdbx_strand_id
1 'polypeptide(L)' 'MKSLTRRQEDVTNYIEEHRATHGYSPTIREIGEGLGIKSSSTVHRHVQKLIDKGASKAI' A
#
# COMPACT_ATOMS: atom_id res chain seq x y z
N MET A 1 -17.34 0.73 10.67
CA MET A 1 -16.36 1.23 9.68
C MET A 1 -14.97 1.09 10.26
N LYS A 2 -14.11 0.21 9.72
CA LYS A 2 -12.73 0.05 10.21
C LYS A 2 -11.91 1.24 9.72
N SER A 3 -11.66 2.21 10.60
CA SER A 3 -10.73 3.31 10.33
C SER A 3 -9.37 2.72 9.95
N LEU A 4 -8.85 3.14 8.80
CA LEU A 4 -7.47 2.83 8.42
C LEU A 4 -6.54 3.58 9.39
N THR A 5 -5.39 2.99 9.71
CA THR A 5 -4.36 3.77 10.40
C THR A 5 -3.70 4.71 9.40
N ARG A 6 -3.06 5.78 9.87
CA ARG A 6 -2.36 6.75 8.99
C ARG A 6 -1.41 6.08 7.99
N ARG A 7 -0.65 5.08 8.44
CA ARG A 7 0.22 4.24 7.59
C ARG A 7 -0.54 3.44 6.53
N GLN A 8 -1.75 2.97 6.86
CA GLN A 8 -2.60 2.25 5.91
C GLN A 8 -3.19 3.21 4.88
N GLU A 9 -3.59 4.41 5.29
CA GLU A 9 -4.02 5.48 4.37
C GLU A 9 -2.89 5.88 3.43
N ASP A 10 -1.67 6.08 3.94
CA ASP A 10 -0.50 6.41 3.12
C ASP A 10 -0.24 5.34 2.04
N VAL A 11 -0.33 4.06 2.40
CA VAL A 11 -0.18 2.94 1.46
C VAL A 11 -1.30 2.92 0.42
N THR A 12 -2.56 3.11 0.84
CA THR A 12 -3.69 3.14 -0.10
C THR A 12 -3.60 4.32 -1.06
N ASN A 13 -3.28 5.51 -0.56
CA ASN A 13 -3.11 6.70 -1.39
C ASN A 13 -1.97 6.51 -2.39
N TYR A 14 -0.84 5.95 -1.95
CA TYR A 14 0.28 5.66 -2.84
C TYR A 14 -0.10 4.67 -3.94
N ILE A 15 -0.86 3.62 -3.63
CA ILE A 15 -1.34 2.64 -4.62
C ILE A 15 -2.22 3.32 -5.67
N GLU A 16 -3.19 4.14 -5.23
CA GLU A 16 -4.10 4.84 -6.14
C GLU A 16 -3.38 5.88 -7.01
N GLU A 17 -2.50 6.70 -6.42
CA GLU A 17 -1.67 7.65 -7.16
C GLU A 17 -0.76 6.95 -8.16
N HIS A 18 -0.08 5.88 -7.74
CA HIS A 18 0.83 5.14 -8.61
C HIS A 18 0.07 4.50 -9.77
N ARG A 19 -1.12 3.95 -9.53
CA ARG A 19 -1.98 3.43 -10.58
C ARG A 19 -2.47 4.52 -11.54
N ALA A 20 -2.84 5.68 -11.01
CA ALA A 20 -3.29 6.81 -11.82
C ALA A 20 -2.17 7.41 -12.68
N THR A 21 -0.92 7.38 -12.19
CA THR A 21 0.24 7.99 -12.86
C THR A 21 0.97 7.03 -13.80
N HIS A 22 1.10 5.75 -13.42
CA HIS A 22 1.89 4.75 -14.16
C HIS A 22 1.01 3.75 -14.94
N GLY A 23 -0.28 3.67 -14.60
CA GLY A 23 -1.22 2.72 -15.23
C GLY A 23 -1.15 1.29 -14.67
N TYR A 24 -0.38 1.05 -13.61
CA TYR A 24 -0.26 -0.25 -12.94
C TYR A 24 -0.20 -0.11 -11.42
N SER A 25 -0.55 -1.18 -10.68
CA SER A 25 -0.45 -1.20 -9.21
C SER A 25 1.01 -1.34 -8.78
N PRO A 26 1.50 -0.53 -7.82
CA PRO A 26 2.89 -0.61 -7.37
C PRO A 26 3.18 -1.90 -6.63
N THR A 27 4.40 -2.40 -6.76
CA THR A 27 4.92 -3.54 -6.02
C THR A 27 5.23 -3.19 -4.55
N ILE A 28 5.38 -4.21 -3.71
CA ILE A 28 5.81 -4.06 -2.30
C ILE A 28 7.10 -3.24 -2.17
N ARG A 29 8.04 -3.38 -3.13
CA ARG A 29 9.28 -2.60 -3.16
C ARG A 29 9.01 -1.14 -3.48
N GLU A 30 8.24 -0.85 -4.53
CA GLU A 30 7.91 0.52 -4.92
C GLU A 30 7.13 1.25 -3.81
N ILE A 31 6.20 0.57 -3.14
CA ILE A 31 5.50 1.12 -1.96
C ILE A 31 6.49 1.42 -0.84
N GLY A 32 7.45 0.54 -0.60
CA GLY A 32 8.49 0.75 0.40
C GLY A 32 9.40 1.93 0.08
N GLU A 33 9.81 2.07 -1.17
CA GLU A 33 10.65 3.19 -1.62
C GLU A 33 9.86 4.51 -1.60
N GLY A 34 8.63 4.53 -2.10
CA GLY A 34 7.77 5.71 -2.13
C GLY A 34 7.36 6.22 -0.75
N LEU A 35 7.23 5.32 0.24
CA LEU A 35 6.89 5.68 1.62
C LEU A 35 8.10 5.76 2.57
N GLY A 36 9.33 5.59 2.06
CA GLY A 36 10.55 5.61 2.87
C GLY A 36 10.67 4.47 3.88
N ILE A 37 9.98 3.34 3.65
CA ILE A 37 10.00 2.17 4.52
C ILE A 37 11.12 1.22 4.06
N LYS A 38 12.22 1.21 4.80
CA LYS A 38 13.41 0.39 4.48
C LYS A 38 13.19 -1.12 4.53
N SER A 39 12.18 -1.59 5.28
CA SER A 39 11.91 -3.02 5.46
C SER A 39 10.72 -3.46 4.62
N SER A 40 10.99 -4.19 3.54
CA SER A 40 9.99 -4.86 2.71
C SER A 40 9.04 -5.73 3.53
N SER A 41 9.51 -6.38 4.60
CA SER A 41 8.70 -7.18 5.52
C SER A 41 7.65 -6.34 6.27
N THR A 42 7.99 -5.08 6.58
CA THR A 42 7.06 -4.14 7.23
C THR A 42 6.00 -3.66 6.25
N VAL A 43 6.38 -3.34 5.02
CA VAL A 43 5.45 -2.98 3.94
C VAL A 43 4.49 -4.13 3.65
N HIS A 44 5.02 -5.34 3.47
CA HIS A 44 4.23 -6.55 3.25
C HIS A 44 3.17 -6.75 4.33
N ARG A 45 3.51 -6.54 5.61
CA ARG A 45 2.55 -6.63 6.71
C ARG A 45 1.45 -5.55 6.64
N HIS A 46 1.80 -4.33 6.26
CA HIS A 46 0.81 -3.24 6.10
C HIS A 46 -0.14 -3.51 4.94
N VAL A 47 0.42 -3.94 3.81
CA VAL A 47 -0.30 -4.32 2.59
C VAL A 47 -1.18 -5.55 2.83
N GLN A 48 -0.67 -6.61 3.47
CA GLN A 48 -1.46 -7.80 3.76
C GLN A 48 -2.67 -7.47 4.66
N LYS A 49 -2.49 -6.58 5.65
CA LYS A 49 -3.59 -6.08 6.49
C LYS A 49 -4.59 -5.22 5.74
N LEU A 50 -4.20 -4.57 4.63
CA LEU A 50 -5.10 -3.83 3.75
C LEU A 50 -5.92 -4.77 2.86
N ILE A 51 -5.27 -5.80 2.29
CA ILE A 51 -5.92 -6.85 1.51
C ILE A 51 -6.90 -7.64 2.38
N ASP A 52 -6.49 -8.05 3.58
CA ASP A 52 -7.32 -8.79 4.55
C ASP A 52 -8.53 -7.97 5.02
N LYS A 53 -8.40 -6.65 5.09
CA LYS A 53 -9.52 -5.73 5.36
C LYS A 53 -10.47 -5.55 4.17
N GLY A 54 -10.17 -6.12 2.99
CA GLY A 54 -10.97 -5.99 1.77
C GLY A 54 -10.82 -4.63 1.07
N ALA A 55 -9.84 -3.80 1.47
CA ALA A 55 -9.66 -2.45 0.95
C ALA A 55 -8.87 -2.38 -0.37
N SER A 56 -8.07 -3.41 -0.67
CA SER A 56 -7.32 -3.51 -1.92
C SER A 56 -7.40 -4.94 -2.45
N LYS A 57 -8.11 -5.12 -3.57
CA LYS A 57 -8.16 -6.38 -4.31
C LYS A 57 -7.14 -6.25 -5.45
N ALA A 58 -6.13 -7.13 -5.46
CA ALA A 58 -5.05 -7.20 -6.44
C ALA A 58 -3.95 -6.12 -6.31
N ILE A 59 -2.79 -6.59 -5.83
CA ILE A 59 -1.46 -6.09 -6.19
C ILE A 59 -0.83 -7.20 -7.03
#